data_AF-X1B0V2-F1
#
_entry.id   AF-X1B0V2-F1
#
_cell.length_a   1.000
_cell.length_b   1.000
_cell.length_c   1.000
_cell.angle_alpha   90.00
_cell.angle_beta   90.00
_cell.angle_gamma   90.00
#
_symmetry.space_group_name_H-M   'P 1'
#
loop_
_entity.id
_entity.type
_entity.pdbx_description
1 polymer ?
#
loop_
_entity_poly.entity_id
_entity_poly.type
_entity_poly.pdbx_seq_one_letter_code
_entity_poly.pdbx_strand_id
1 'polypeptide(L)'
;PGLDSSGNLVGYAFIGEGAGYQGIIEIMIGMDPELNQTRGIQILESVETPGLGAKITSESFGEQFKALLVVPLIKLIKGKKAEEDNQIQAITGATISSQTVIDILNNTIKEVREKLSKE
;
A
#
# COMPACT_ATOMS: atom_id res chain seq x y z
N PRO A 1 11.86 -6.26 -10.54
CA PRO A 1 12.94 -5.58 -9.77
C PRO A 1 13.29 -4.26 -10.46
N GLY A 2 13.60 -3.22 -9.69
CA GLY A 2 14.17 -1.98 -10.19
C GLY A 2 15.68 -2.00 -10.03
N LEU A 3 16.42 -1.62 -11.07
CA LEU A 3 17.88 -1.52 -11.05
C LEU A 3 18.30 -0.06 -11.32
N ASP A 4 19.38 0.39 -10.70
CA ASP A 4 20.02 1.67 -11.05
C ASP A 4 20.87 1.56 -12.33
N SER A 5 21.47 2.68 -12.76
CA SER A 5 22.33 2.73 -13.95
C SER A 5 23.61 1.89 -13.84
N SER A 6 23.97 1.44 -12.64
CA SER A 6 25.12 0.57 -12.37
C SER A 6 24.73 -0.90 -12.22
N GLY A 7 23.43 -1.22 -12.34
CA GLY A 7 22.89 -2.57 -12.20
C GLY A 7 22.60 -2.99 -10.76
N ASN A 8 22.68 -2.08 -9.78
CA ASN A 8 22.36 -2.42 -8.40
C ASN A 8 20.84 -2.49 -8.19
N LEU A 9 20.38 -3.45 -7.39
CA LEU A 9 18.98 -3.56 -7.01
C LEU A 9 18.58 -2.36 -6.14
N VAL A 10 17.58 -1.60 -6.59
CA VAL A 10 17.02 -0.43 -5.86
C VAL A 10 15.61 -0.65 -5.34
N GLY A 11 14.97 -1.77 -5.68
CA GLY A 11 13.70 -2.16 -5.10
C GLY A 11 12.88 -3.14 -5.94
N TYR A 12 11.64 -3.34 -5.52
CA TYR A 12 10.66 -4.16 -6.22
C TYR A 12 9.37 -3.38 -6.43
N ALA A 13 8.67 -3.70 -7.51
CA ALA A 13 7.31 -3.24 -7.75
C ALA A 13 6.44 -4.45 -8.06
N PHE A 14 5.26 -4.49 -7.48
CA PHE A 14 4.29 -5.56 -7.68
C PHE A 14 2.87 -4.99 -7.65
N ILE A 15 1.94 -5.74 -8.24
CA ILE A 15 0.53 -5.40 -8.26
C ILE A 15 -0.18 -6.29 -7.24
N GLY A 16 -1.02 -5.66 -6.42
CA GLY A 16 -1.95 -6.33 -5.52
C GLY A 16 -3.36 -5.87 -5.81
N GLU A 17 -4.33 -6.76 -5.58
CA GLU A 17 -5.75 -6.46 -5.77
C GLU A 17 -6.59 -6.98 -4.60
N GLY A 18 -7.76 -6.38 -4.42
CA GLY A 18 -8.70 -6.80 -3.39
C GLY A 18 -10.07 -6.16 -3.56
N ALA A 19 -11.08 -6.78 -2.94
CA ALA A 19 -12.45 -6.28 -2.98
C ALA A 19 -12.57 -5.00 -2.12
N GLY A 20 -12.80 -3.87 -2.80
CA GLY A 20 -13.22 -2.60 -2.21
C GLY A 20 -14.70 -2.61 -1.82
N TYR A 21 -15.26 -1.43 -1.58
CA TYR A 21 -16.67 -1.30 -1.22
C TYR A 21 -17.62 -1.55 -2.42
N GLN A 22 -17.27 -1.07 -3.61
CA GLN A 22 -18.10 -1.20 -4.82
C GLN A 22 -17.51 -2.14 -5.88
N GLY A 23 -16.21 -2.44 -5.81
CA GLY A 23 -15.56 -3.33 -6.76
C GLY A 23 -14.09 -3.51 -6.44
N ILE A 24 -13.34 -4.08 -7.37
CA ILE A 24 -11.92 -4.35 -7.19
C ILE A 24 -11.14 -3.03 -7.08
N ILE A 25 -10.19 -3.01 -6.16
CA ILE A 25 -9.14 -2.00 -6.06
C ILE A 25 -7.85 -2.70 -6.47
N GLU A 26 -7.16 -2.14 -7.48
CA GLU A 26 -5.85 -2.60 -7.94
C GLU A 26 -4.79 -1.56 -7.56
N ILE A 27 -3.67 -2.02 -7.01
CA ILE A 27 -2.63 -1.18 -6.43
C ILE A 27 -1.27 -1.64 -6.91
N MET A 28 -0.49 -0.71 -7.46
CA MET A 28 0.95 -0.89 -7.62
C MET A 28 1.65 -0.51 -6.32
N ILE A 29 2.50 -1.40 -5.81
CA ILE A 29 3.21 -1.22 -4.56
C ILE A 29 4.71 -1.24 -4.86
N GLY A 30 5.39 -0.15 -4.54
CA GLY A 30 6.85 -0.04 -4.61
C GLY A 30 7.49 -0.34 -3.25
N MET A 31 8.51 -1.17 -3.22
CA MET A 31 9.26 -1.57 -2.02
C MET A 31 10.76 -1.37 -2.16
N ASP A 32 11.43 -1.22 -1.02
CA ASP A 32 12.88 -1.33 -0.92
C ASP A 32 13.39 -2.74 -1.26
N PRO A 33 14.69 -2.90 -1.54
CA PRO A 33 15.30 -4.20 -1.82
C PRO A 33 15.09 -5.24 -0.71
N GLU A 34 15.03 -4.77 0.55
CA GLU A 34 14.86 -5.60 1.74
C GLU A 34 13.40 -6.00 2.01
N LEU A 35 12.46 -5.50 1.20
CA LEU A 35 11.02 -5.68 1.36
C LEU A 35 10.50 -5.31 2.75
N ASN A 36 11.12 -4.36 3.46
CA ASN A 36 10.74 -3.93 4.80
C ASN A 36 10.05 -2.56 4.82
N GLN A 37 10.20 -1.80 3.75
CA GLN A 37 9.67 -0.45 3.65
C GLN A 37 9.07 -0.18 2.27
N THR A 38 7.95 0.52 2.22
CA THR A 38 7.38 0.97 0.96
C THR A 38 8.11 2.23 0.45
N ARG A 39 8.35 2.27 -0.86
CA ARG A 39 8.77 3.49 -1.58
C ARG A 39 7.57 4.38 -1.92
N GLY A 40 6.40 3.76 -2.06
CA GLY A 40 5.13 4.43 -2.34
C GLY A 40 4.13 3.44 -2.93
N ILE A 41 2.90 3.92 -3.16
CA ILE A 41 1.86 3.17 -3.86
C ILE A 41 1.21 4.03 -4.93
N GLN A 42 0.59 3.37 -5.90
CA GLN A 42 -0.28 3.98 -6.89
C GLN A 42 -1.55 3.14 -7.00
N ILE A 43 -2.73 3.74 -6.82
CA ILE A 43 -3.99 3.09 -7.17
C ILE A 43 -4.09 3.07 -8.70
N LEU A 44 -4.19 1.88 -9.28
CA LEU A 44 -4.29 1.66 -10.73
C LEU A 44 -5.75 1.64 -11.17
N GLU A 45 -6.57 0.87 -10.44
CA GLU A 45 -8.01 0.75 -10.70
C GLU A 45 -8.80 0.86 -9.40
N SER A 46 -9.95 1.53 -9.46
CA SER A 46 -10.91 1.64 -8.36
C SER A 46 -12.25 2.16 -8.88
N VAL A 47 -13.35 1.58 -8.41
CA VAL A 47 -14.73 2.00 -8.73
C VAL A 47 -15.47 2.51 -7.50
N GLU A 48 -14.73 2.98 -6.49
CA GLU A 48 -15.29 3.46 -5.23
C GLU A 48 -16.10 4.75 -5.40
N THR A 49 -16.99 5.03 -4.44
CA THR A 49 -17.95 6.14 -4.56
C THR A 49 -17.24 7.49 -4.64
N PRO A 50 -17.51 8.31 -5.67
CA PRO A 50 -16.97 9.67 -5.78
C PRO A 50 -17.25 10.51 -4.54
N GLY A 51 -16.24 11.25 -4.06
CA GLY A 51 -16.35 12.09 -2.85
C GLY A 51 -16.27 11.33 -1.52
N LEU A 52 -16.32 9.99 -1.55
CA LEU A 52 -16.15 9.13 -0.39
C LEU A 52 -14.95 8.20 -0.58
N GLY A 53 -15.17 6.96 -1.00
CA GLY A 53 -14.13 5.94 -1.17
C GLY A 53 -13.11 6.28 -2.25
N ALA A 54 -13.51 7.01 -3.31
CA ALA A 54 -12.60 7.43 -4.37
C ALA A 54 -11.41 8.30 -3.89
N LYS A 55 -11.50 8.86 -2.67
CA LYS A 55 -10.40 9.63 -2.06
C LYS A 55 -9.14 8.80 -1.81
N ILE A 56 -9.20 7.46 -1.90
CA ILE A 56 -7.99 6.62 -1.85
C ILE A 56 -7.02 6.91 -3.02
N THR A 57 -7.49 7.52 -4.11
CA THR A 57 -6.64 7.94 -5.23
C THR A 57 -6.01 9.32 -5.03
N SER A 58 -6.24 9.97 -3.88
CA SER A 58 -5.69 11.28 -3.59
C SER A 58 -4.21 11.21 -3.26
N GLU A 59 -3.47 12.26 -3.66
CA GLU A 59 -2.05 12.41 -3.34
C GLU A 59 -1.83 12.31 -1.83
N SER A 60 -2.63 13.02 -1.01
CA SER A 60 -2.48 13.02 0.44
C SER A 60 -2.65 11.64 1.08
N PHE A 61 -3.45 10.75 0.49
CA PHE A 61 -3.56 9.37 0.96
C PHE A 61 -2.31 8.57 0.54
N GLY A 62 -1.88 8.68 -0.72
CA GLY A 62 -0.68 8.01 -1.24
C GLY A 62 0.62 8.41 -0.53
N GLU A 63 0.76 9.68 -0.14
CA GLU A 63 1.93 10.19 0.58
C GLU A 63 2.17 9.48 1.92
N GLN A 64 1.11 8.99 2.58
CA GLN A 64 1.25 8.26 3.84
C GLN A 64 2.02 6.93 3.67
N PHE A 65 2.13 6.41 2.44
CA PHE A 65 2.84 5.18 2.13
C PHE A 65 4.30 5.42 1.70
N LYS A 66 4.81 6.65 1.73
CA LYS A 66 6.23 6.89 1.50
C LYS A 66 7.03 6.55 2.75
N ALA A 67 8.06 5.72 2.59
CA ALA A 67 8.93 5.28 3.67
C ALA A 67 8.19 4.59 4.84
N LEU A 68 7.02 4.00 4.58
CA LEU A 68 6.22 3.32 5.60
C LEU A 68 6.81 1.92 5.89
N LEU A 69 6.98 1.59 7.17
CA LEU A 69 7.40 0.26 7.57
C LEU A 69 6.26 -0.74 7.45
N VAL A 70 6.58 -1.94 6.94
CA VAL A 70 5.60 -3.02 6.77
C VAL A 70 5.82 -4.18 7.76
N VAL A 71 6.83 -4.03 8.63
CA VAL A 71 7.09 -4.90 9.77
C VAL A 71 7.26 -4.02 11.02
N PRO A 72 6.35 -4.10 12.00
CA PRO A 72 5.13 -4.93 12.03
C PRO A 72 4.10 -4.54 10.95
N LEU A 73 3.10 -5.40 10.73
CA LEU A 73 2.07 -5.18 9.69
C LEU A 73 1.46 -3.78 9.74
N ILE A 74 1.12 -3.25 8.57
CA ILE A 74 0.52 -1.92 8.43
C ILE A 74 -0.83 -1.89 9.15
N LYS A 75 -1.10 -0.82 9.91
CA LYS A 75 -2.33 -0.63 10.69
C LYS A 75 -3.09 0.61 10.24
N LEU A 76 -4.42 0.48 10.14
CA LEU A 76 -5.31 1.62 9.95
C LEU A 76 -5.64 2.26 11.31
N ILE A 77 -5.53 3.58 11.40
CA ILE A 77 -5.97 4.37 12.56
C ILE A 77 -7.06 5.35 12.16
N LYS A 78 -7.96 5.68 13.09
CA LYS A 78 -9.12 6.54 12.83
C LYS A 78 -9.11 7.75 13.75
N GLY A 79 -9.35 8.94 13.20
CA GLY A 79 -9.59 10.17 13.97
C GLY A 79 -8.39 10.68 14.79
N LYS A 80 -7.20 10.14 14.57
CA LYS A 80 -5.95 10.58 15.21
C LYS A 80 -4.80 10.52 14.22
N LYS A 81 -3.70 11.20 14.54
CA LYS A 81 -2.46 11.16 13.75
C LYS A 81 -1.74 9.83 13.93
N ALA A 82 -0.95 9.45 12.93
CA ALA A 82 -0.04 8.31 13.02
C ALA A 82 1.00 8.57 14.12
N GLU A 83 1.17 7.59 14.99
CA GLU A 83 2.11 7.61 16.12
C GLU A 83 3.23 6.58 15.92
N GLU A 84 3.04 5.61 15.02
CA GLU A 84 4.01 4.57 14.66
C GLU A 84 4.27 4.61 13.14
N ASP A 85 5.47 4.18 12.72
CA ASP A 85 5.94 4.23 11.31
C ASP A 85 5.26 3.21 10.38
N ASN A 86 4.35 2.38 10.91
CA ASN A 86 3.53 1.42 10.17
C ASN A 86 2.04 1.78 10.23
N GLN A 87 1.67 3.01 10.60
CA GLN A 87 0.28 3.44 10.72
C GLN A 87 -0.14 4.37 9.57
N ILE A 88 -1.35 4.12 9.05
CA ILE A 88 -2.01 4.93 8.03
C ILE A 88 -3.31 5.47 8.59
N GLN A 89 -3.57 6.76 8.35
CA GLN A 89 -4.83 7.39 8.75
C GLN A 89 -5.94 7.05 7.76
N ALA A 90 -7.07 6.62 8.30
CA ALA A 90 -8.28 6.40 7.55
C ALA A 90 -8.83 7.70 6.99
N ILE A 91 -9.31 7.64 5.76
CA ILE A 91 -10.07 8.73 5.17
C ILE A 91 -11.44 8.78 5.85
N THR A 92 -11.79 9.94 6.39
CA THR A 92 -13.10 10.15 7.02
C THR A 92 -14.23 9.84 6.03
N GLY A 93 -15.15 8.98 6.44
CA GLY A 93 -16.25 8.49 5.60
C GLY A 93 -15.90 7.34 4.66
N ALA A 94 -14.62 7.05 4.42
CA ALA A 94 -14.14 6.03 3.49
C ALA A 94 -13.29 4.96 4.20
N THR A 95 -13.77 4.50 5.35
CA THR A 95 -13.02 3.55 6.20
C THR A 95 -12.81 2.20 5.52
N ILE A 96 -13.83 1.68 4.83
CA ILE A 96 -13.76 0.38 4.16
C ILE A 96 -12.71 0.43 3.05
N SER A 97 -12.80 1.40 2.14
CA SER A 97 -11.83 1.61 1.06
C SER A 97 -10.41 1.79 1.61
N SER A 98 -10.24 2.56 2.69
CA SER A 98 -8.93 2.75 3.34
C SER A 98 -8.37 1.44 3.91
N GLN A 99 -9.22 0.62 4.52
CA GLN A 99 -8.84 -0.68 5.08
C GLN A 99 -8.47 -1.66 3.97
N THR A 100 -9.26 -1.73 2.90
CA THR A 100 -8.96 -2.60 1.74
C THR A 100 -7.58 -2.34 1.18
N VAL A 101 -7.18 -1.08 1.02
CA VAL A 101 -5.82 -0.74 0.55
C VAL A 101 -4.75 -1.36 1.45
N ILE A 102 -4.89 -1.23 2.76
CA ILE A 102 -3.93 -1.77 3.74
C ILE A 102 -3.90 -3.30 3.70
N ASP A 103 -5.07 -3.93 3.57
CA ASP A 103 -5.19 -5.38 3.50
C ASP A 103 -4.50 -5.93 2.23
N ILE A 104 -4.71 -5.26 1.09
CA ILE A 104 -4.02 -5.58 -0.17
C ILE A 104 -2.50 -5.50 0.01
N LEU A 105 -2.00 -4.43 0.62
CA LEU A 105 -0.55 -4.28 0.86
C LEU A 105 -0.02 -5.43 1.74
N ASN A 106 -0.63 -5.63 2.92
CA ASN A 106 -0.16 -6.64 3.88
C ASN A 106 -0.17 -8.05 3.26
N ASN A 107 -1.22 -8.40 2.52
CA ASN A 107 -1.32 -9.72 1.88
C ASN A 107 -0.31 -9.87 0.74
N THR A 108 -0.23 -8.89 -0.17
CA THR A 108 0.66 -8.96 -1.33
C THR A 108 2.12 -9.02 -0.91
N ILE A 109 2.52 -8.22 0.08
CA ILE A 109 3.89 -8.21 0.63
C ILE A 109 4.23 -9.57 1.25
N LYS A 110 3.29 -10.15 2.01
CA LYS A 110 3.47 -11.48 2.60
C LYS A 110 3.70 -12.53 1.51
N GLU A 111 2.86 -12.54 0.47
CA GLU A 111 3.01 -13.48 -0.64
C GLU A 111 4.33 -13.32 -1.40
N VAL A 112 4.74 -12.08 -1.67
CA VAL A 112 6.01 -11.78 -2.34
C VAL A 112 7.20 -12.27 -1.50
N ARG A 113 7.19 -12.01 -0.19
CA ARG A 113 8.23 -12.52 0.72
C ARG A 113 8.30 -14.03 0.74
N GLU A 114 7.16 -14.70 0.79
CA GLU A 114 7.10 -16.16 0.76
C GLU A 114 7.65 -16.72 -0.56
N LYS A 115 7.34 -16.08 -1.70
CA LYS A 115 7.87 -16.48 -3.02
C LYS A 115 9.39 -16.30 -3.10
N LEU A 116 9.91 -15.13 -2.72
CA LEU A 116 11.36 -14.86 -2.78
C LEU A 116 12.16 -15.66 -1.76
N SER A 117 11.57 -16.07 -0.62
CA SER A 117 12.23 -16.94 0.36
C SER A 117 12.39 -18.40 -0.09
N LYS A 118 11.66 -18.81 -1.13
CA LYS A 118 11.67 -20.17 -1.69
C LYS A 118 12.57 -20.31 -2.91
N GLU A 119 13.14 -19.21 -3.38
CA GLU A 119 14.17 -19.14 -4.43
C GLU A 119 15.57 -19.08 -3.81
#